data_AF-A0A945ZJZ7-F1
#
_entry.id   AF-A0A945ZJZ7-F1
#
_cell.length_a   1.000
_cell.length_b   1.000
_cell.length_c   1.000
_cell.angle_alpha   90.00
_cell.angle_beta   90.00
_cell.angle_gamma   90.00
#
_symmetry.space_group_name_H-M   'P 1'
#
loop_
_entity.id
_entity.type
_entity.pdbx_description
1 polymer ?
#
loop_
_entity_poly.entity_id
_entity_poly.type
_entity_poly.pdbx_seq_one_letter_code
_entity_poly.pdbx_strand_id
1 'polypeptide(L)'
;MTNSYKPKFIDFFAGAGGFSRGFVDAGFIPVAAFDNDPRCVETLTGNFSDIGMNCQLRDLEKLSPAECRKIVQPKDFDQVDIIIGSPPCLGFSRAGRAKRKNLKNSLGRVQSRSNSESNNLGKTFLKFVKKIKPPVFLFENVEAMGSYDDGTFLKEILEQISGLNYEPYSIVLNAVDYGVPQNRNRIFVAGVRKDINVDLTFPKEITAKKQLTVREAIGDLPVVNNGACQSVIEYKPKRISAYSRKMRKNMGSASRNLVFDHVTRNQNKQDVEAFSTLPEGGRYVDLKKKYK
;
A
#
# COMPACT_ATOMS: atom_id res chain seq x y z
N MET A 1 -19.28 -2.33 -31.67
CA MET A 1 -18.27 -2.45 -30.59
C MET A 1 -18.63 -1.40 -29.55
N THR A 2 -19.22 -1.79 -28.41
CA THR A 2 -19.49 -0.83 -27.33
C THR A 2 -18.14 -0.42 -26.76
N ASN A 3 -17.72 0.82 -27.02
CA ASN A 3 -16.49 1.38 -26.47
C ASN A 3 -16.71 1.52 -24.96
N SER A 4 -16.38 0.48 -24.20
CA SER A 4 -16.49 0.45 -22.75
C SER A 4 -15.60 1.56 -22.20
N TYR A 5 -16.21 2.57 -21.57
CA TYR A 5 -15.48 3.59 -20.82
C TYR A 5 -14.51 2.91 -19.86
N LYS A 6 -13.27 3.39 -19.82
CA LYS A 6 -12.23 2.91 -18.90
C LYS A 6 -11.85 4.05 -17.96
N PRO A 7 -12.12 3.95 -16.65
CA PRO A 7 -11.88 5.05 -15.74
C PRO A 7 -10.39 5.34 -15.59
N LYS A 8 -10.02 6.62 -15.51
CA LYS A 8 -8.66 7.12 -15.34
C LYS A 8 -8.34 7.37 -13.87
N PHE A 9 -7.11 7.08 -13.45
CA PHE A 9 -6.68 7.33 -12.07
C PHE A 9 -5.32 8.01 -11.90
N ILE A 10 -5.19 8.74 -10.80
CA ILE A 10 -3.90 9.24 -10.27
C ILE A 10 -3.64 8.59 -8.90
N ASP A 11 -2.40 8.13 -8.68
CA ASP A 11 -1.94 7.59 -7.40
C ASP A 11 -1.00 8.57 -6.67
N PHE A 12 -1.41 9.03 -5.49
CA PHE A 12 -0.60 9.88 -4.61
C PHE A 12 -0.03 9.06 -3.45
N PHE A 13 1.25 9.23 -3.13
CA PHE A 13 1.95 8.39 -2.15
C PHE A 13 1.99 6.93 -2.63
N ALA A 14 2.36 6.74 -3.89
CA ALA A 14 2.21 5.49 -4.62
C ALA A 14 3.15 4.37 -4.13
N GLY A 15 4.24 4.72 -3.43
CA GLY A 15 5.28 3.78 -3.03
C GLY A 15 5.82 3.02 -4.24
N ALA A 16 6.02 1.71 -4.09
CA ALA A 16 6.43 0.84 -5.20
C ALA A 16 5.28 0.51 -6.20
N GLY A 17 4.08 1.06 -6.02
CA GLY A 17 2.96 0.87 -6.95
C GLY A 17 2.07 -0.35 -6.69
N GLY A 18 2.11 -0.94 -5.49
CA GLY A 18 1.22 -2.06 -5.15
C GLY A 18 -0.26 -1.70 -5.25
N PHE A 19 -0.64 -0.48 -4.84
CA PHE A 19 -2.02 -0.01 -4.94
C PHE A 19 -2.43 0.27 -6.40
N SER A 20 -1.58 1.00 -7.13
CA SER A 20 -1.68 1.20 -8.58
C SER A 20 -1.88 -0.11 -9.36
N ARG A 21 -1.11 -1.17 -9.07
CA ARG A 21 -1.21 -2.47 -9.76
C ARG A 21 -2.62 -3.05 -9.70
N GLY A 22 -3.26 -2.98 -8.53
CA GLY A 22 -4.62 -3.45 -8.33
C GLY A 22 -5.65 -2.74 -9.23
N PHE A 23 -5.51 -1.42 -9.40
CA PHE A 23 -6.38 -0.64 -10.28
C PHE A 23 -6.15 -0.95 -11.76
N VAL A 24 -4.89 -1.13 -12.17
CA VAL A 24 -4.58 -1.55 -13.54
C VAL A 24 -5.14 -2.95 -13.81
N ASP A 25 -5.01 -3.90 -12.86
CA ASP A 25 -5.59 -5.24 -12.97
C ASP A 25 -7.13 -5.23 -13.05
N ALA A 26 -7.77 -4.24 -12.41
CA ALA A 26 -9.21 -4.01 -12.49
C ALA A 26 -9.66 -3.30 -13.79
N GLY A 27 -8.72 -2.93 -14.67
CA GLY A 27 -9.00 -2.34 -15.99
C GLY A 27 -9.02 -0.82 -16.04
N PHE A 28 -8.57 -0.13 -14.99
CA PHE A 28 -8.44 1.33 -14.96
C PHE A 28 -7.21 1.78 -15.78
N ILE A 29 -7.28 2.99 -16.32
CA ILE A 29 -6.19 3.62 -17.06
C ILE A 29 -5.32 4.42 -16.08
N PRO A 30 -4.05 4.06 -15.88
CA PRO A 30 -3.15 4.83 -15.04
C PRO A 30 -2.74 6.13 -15.75
N VAL A 31 -2.93 7.27 -15.09
CA VAL A 31 -2.53 8.58 -15.62
C VAL A 31 -1.16 8.97 -15.06
N ALA A 32 -1.05 9.03 -13.72
CA ALA A 32 0.17 9.44 -13.06
C ALA A 32 0.28 8.83 -11.66
N ALA A 33 1.52 8.66 -11.20
CA ALA A 33 1.82 8.25 -9.84
C ALA A 33 2.92 9.13 -9.25
N PHE A 34 2.77 9.51 -7.99
CA PHE A 34 3.70 10.42 -7.29
C PHE A 34 4.21 9.79 -6.00
N ASP A 35 5.53 9.84 -5.84
CA ASP A 35 6.20 9.49 -4.58
C ASP A 35 7.46 10.35 -4.38
N ASN A 36 7.96 10.46 -3.15
CA ASN A 36 9.15 11.24 -2.84
C ASN A 36 10.40 10.37 -2.60
N ASP A 37 10.27 9.05 -2.56
CA ASP A 37 11.39 8.12 -2.47
C ASP A 37 11.87 7.73 -3.89
N PRO A 38 13.13 8.04 -4.26
CA PRO A 38 13.66 7.70 -5.58
C PRO A 38 13.58 6.20 -5.90
N ARG A 39 13.72 5.31 -4.91
CA ARG A 39 13.67 3.85 -5.10
C ARG A 39 12.25 3.37 -5.43
N CYS A 40 11.25 4.02 -4.82
CA CYS A 40 9.84 3.77 -5.11
C CYS A 40 9.52 4.19 -6.55
N VAL A 41 9.98 5.38 -6.95
CA VAL A 41 9.76 5.89 -8.32
C VAL A 41 10.50 5.08 -9.36
N GLU A 42 11.71 4.58 -9.07
CA GLU A 42 12.42 3.64 -9.93
C GLU A 42 11.60 2.37 -10.15
N THR A 43 11.07 1.77 -9.08
CA THR A 43 10.21 0.59 -9.15
C THR A 43 8.93 0.86 -9.93
N LEU A 44 8.25 1.99 -9.66
CA LEU A 44 7.06 2.42 -10.42
C LEU A 44 7.37 2.55 -11.91
N THR A 45 8.45 3.25 -12.25
CA THR A 45 8.83 3.48 -13.64
C THR A 45 9.08 2.17 -14.37
N GLY A 46 9.80 1.23 -13.74
CA GLY A 46 10.08 -0.09 -14.31
C GLY A 46 8.84 -0.98 -14.51
N ASN A 47 7.73 -0.72 -13.80
CA ASN A 47 6.52 -1.55 -13.87
C ASN A 47 5.37 -0.93 -14.69
N PHE A 48 5.36 0.39 -14.87
CA PHE A 48 4.17 1.09 -15.37
C PHE A 48 4.43 2.07 -16.52
N SER A 49 5.69 2.39 -16.84
CA SER A 49 6.01 3.32 -17.94
C SER A 49 5.57 2.78 -19.30
N ASP A 50 5.75 1.47 -19.55
CA ASP A 50 5.33 0.81 -20.79
C ASP A 50 3.81 0.83 -21.03
N ILE A 51 3.02 1.02 -19.96
CA ILE A 51 1.57 1.17 -20.05
C ILE A 51 1.11 2.64 -19.94
N GLY A 52 2.05 3.58 -20.06
CA GLY A 52 1.78 5.01 -20.18
C GLY A 52 1.61 5.77 -18.86
N MET A 53 1.88 5.16 -17.70
CA MET A 53 1.76 5.86 -16.42
C MET A 53 2.90 6.87 -16.22
N ASN A 54 2.55 8.13 -16.00
CA ASN A 54 3.51 9.18 -15.71
C ASN A 54 4.02 9.09 -14.25
N CYS A 55 5.19 8.48 -14.04
CA CYS A 55 5.79 8.28 -12.71
C CYS A 55 6.66 9.47 -12.30
N GLN A 56 6.41 10.05 -11.12
CA GLN A 56 6.96 11.36 -10.73
C GLN A 56 7.60 11.34 -9.34
N LEU A 57 8.89 11.68 -9.29
CA LEU A 57 9.62 11.94 -8.04
C LEU A 57 9.29 13.34 -7.52
N ARG A 58 8.31 13.44 -6.63
CA ARG A 58 7.83 14.71 -6.08
C ARG A 58 7.43 14.57 -4.62
N ASP A 59 7.78 15.59 -3.85
CA ASP A 59 7.24 15.82 -2.52
C ASP A 59 5.85 16.47 -2.66
N LEU A 60 4.79 15.72 -2.33
CA LEU A 60 3.41 16.17 -2.47
C LEU A 60 3.05 17.34 -1.53
N GLU A 61 3.77 17.53 -0.43
CA GLU A 61 3.55 18.70 0.45
C GLU A 61 3.98 19.99 -0.25
N LYS A 62 5.05 19.91 -1.06
CA LYS A 62 5.61 21.04 -1.81
C LYS A 62 4.96 21.21 -3.18
N LEU A 63 4.35 20.16 -3.73
CA LEU A 63 3.69 20.22 -5.03
C LEU A 63 2.35 20.96 -4.95
N SER A 64 2.17 21.98 -5.79
CA SER A 64 0.87 22.61 -5.97
C SER A 64 0.00 21.83 -6.97
N PRO A 65 -1.34 21.86 -6.84
CA PRO A 65 -2.22 21.29 -7.84
C PRO A 65 -2.07 21.90 -9.25
N ALA A 66 -1.64 23.17 -9.35
CA ALA A 66 -1.38 23.81 -10.64
C ALA A 66 -0.14 23.23 -11.33
N GLU A 67 0.92 22.96 -10.58
CA GLU A 67 2.10 22.25 -11.10
C GLU A 67 1.77 20.80 -11.45
N CYS A 68 1.02 20.11 -10.59
CA CYS A 68 0.53 18.76 -10.87
C CYS A 68 -0.26 18.70 -12.18
N ARG A 69 -1.14 19.68 -12.43
CA ARG A 69 -1.89 19.79 -13.69
C ARG A 69 -0.99 20.00 -14.91
N LYS A 70 0.13 20.72 -14.78
CA LYS A 70 1.11 20.85 -15.86
C LYS A 70 1.83 19.53 -16.13
N ILE A 71 2.24 18.82 -15.07
CA ILE A 71 2.95 17.53 -15.17
C ILE A 71 2.06 16.45 -15.80
N VAL A 72 0.81 16.35 -15.35
CA VAL A 72 -0.17 15.36 -15.82
C VAL A 72 -0.76 15.71 -17.19
N GLN A 73 -0.55 16.94 -17.64
CA GLN A 73 -1.28 17.59 -18.73
C GLN A 73 -2.73 17.94 -18.37
N PRO A 74 -3.19 19.16 -18.72
CA PRO A 74 -4.56 19.62 -18.49
C PRO A 74 -5.66 18.63 -18.89
N LYS A 75 -5.54 18.04 -20.08
CA LYS A 75 -6.56 17.16 -20.67
C LYS A 75 -6.82 15.90 -19.83
N ASP A 76 -5.79 15.38 -19.16
CA ASP A 76 -5.89 14.17 -18.37
C ASP A 76 -6.17 14.50 -16.90
N PHE A 77 -5.60 15.59 -16.38
CA PHE A 77 -5.84 16.05 -15.01
C PHE A 77 -7.31 16.44 -14.76
N ASP A 78 -7.96 17.06 -15.74
CA ASP A 78 -9.36 17.50 -15.62
C ASP A 78 -10.37 16.35 -15.89
N GLN A 79 -9.90 15.17 -16.31
CA GLN A 79 -10.71 13.99 -16.65
C GLN A 79 -10.40 12.78 -15.77
N VAL A 80 -9.82 12.99 -14.58
CA VAL A 80 -9.54 11.90 -13.63
C VAL A 80 -10.84 11.43 -13.00
N ASP A 81 -11.11 10.13 -13.08
CA ASP A 81 -12.29 9.52 -12.46
C ASP A 81 -12.06 9.18 -10.99
N ILE A 82 -10.83 8.76 -10.68
CA ILE A 82 -10.47 8.38 -9.31
C ILE A 82 -9.08 8.86 -8.90
N ILE A 83 -9.00 9.43 -7.70
CA ILE A 83 -7.72 9.65 -7.03
C ILE A 83 -7.55 8.56 -5.98
N ILE A 84 -6.42 7.87 -6.04
CA ILE A 84 -6.04 6.89 -5.02
C ILE A 84 -4.83 7.38 -4.25
N GLY A 85 -4.64 6.89 -3.02
CA GLY A 85 -3.38 7.16 -2.34
C GLY A 85 -3.24 6.52 -0.96
N SER A 86 -2.01 6.52 -0.45
CA SER A 86 -1.66 5.91 0.83
C SER A 86 -0.85 6.87 1.72
N PRO A 87 -1.44 8.01 2.15
CA PRO A 87 -0.70 9.03 2.88
C PRO A 87 -0.09 8.48 4.19
N PRO A 88 1.22 8.70 4.43
CA PRO A 88 1.90 8.20 5.61
C PRO A 88 1.27 8.70 6.91
N CYS A 89 1.10 7.79 7.85
CA CYS A 89 0.48 8.05 9.15
C CYS A 89 1.52 7.92 10.27
N LEU A 90 2.55 8.80 10.29
CA LEU A 90 3.72 8.63 11.20
C LEU A 90 3.34 8.64 12.69
N GLY A 91 2.28 9.37 13.07
CA GLY A 91 1.78 9.47 14.44
C GLY A 91 1.04 8.22 14.96
N PHE A 92 0.55 7.34 14.08
CA PHE A 92 -0.50 6.36 14.40
C PHE A 92 0.03 4.93 14.58
N SER A 93 1.29 4.69 14.20
CA SER A 93 1.95 3.39 14.35
C SER A 93 2.14 2.99 15.83
N ARG A 94 2.20 1.68 16.14
CA ARG A 94 2.55 1.18 17.50
C ARG A 94 3.88 1.78 18.00
N ALA A 95 4.83 1.98 17.09
CA ALA A 95 6.11 2.65 17.37
C ALA A 95 5.93 4.15 17.71
N GLY A 96 5.07 4.86 16.98
CA GLY A 96 4.72 6.26 17.25
C GLY A 96 3.99 6.45 18.59
N ARG A 97 3.11 5.51 18.95
CA ARG A 97 2.45 5.47 20.28
C ARG A 97 3.43 5.23 21.41
N ALA A 98 4.38 4.29 21.24
CA ALA A 98 5.43 4.02 22.22
C ALA A 98 6.36 5.23 22.43
N LYS A 99 6.79 5.88 21.34
CA LYS A 99 7.65 7.08 21.39
C LYS A 99 6.96 8.24 22.12
N ARG A 100 5.65 8.44 21.89
CA ARG A 100 4.85 9.44 22.62
C ARG A 100 4.63 9.09 24.10
N LYS A 101 4.47 7.82 24.45
CA LYS A 101 4.35 7.38 25.85
C LYS A 101 5.63 7.68 26.63
N ASN A 102 6.80 7.45 26.02
CA ASN A 102 8.09 7.81 26.61
C ASN A 102 8.28 9.33 26.74
N LEU A 103 7.86 10.12 25.75
CA LEU A 103 7.90 11.59 25.80
C LEU A 103 6.94 12.19 26.85
N LYS A 104 5.76 11.58 27.07
CA LYS A 104 4.82 11.99 28.13
C LYS A 104 5.36 11.75 29.54
N ASN A 105 6.23 10.76 29.71
CA ASN A 105 6.83 10.44 31.00
C ASN A 105 8.07 11.31 31.31
N SER A 106 8.71 11.92 30.30
CA SER A 106 9.90 12.75 30.47
C SER A 106 9.63 14.25 30.51
N LEU A 107 8.46 14.71 30.07
CA LEU A 107 8.10 16.13 30.05
C LEU A 107 6.65 16.29 30.53
N GLY A 108 6.46 16.95 31.67
CA GLY A 108 5.13 17.26 32.23
C GLY A 108 4.24 17.93 31.20
N ARG A 109 3.01 17.40 31.06
CA ARG A 109 1.92 17.89 30.18
C ARG A 109 2.43 18.51 28.87
N VAL A 110 3.05 17.70 28.02
CA VAL A 110 3.25 18.08 26.62
C VAL A 110 1.88 18.34 26.01
N GLN A 111 1.61 19.61 25.77
CA GLN A 111 0.54 20.14 24.94
C GLN A 111 0.33 19.21 23.75
N SER A 112 -0.94 18.87 23.48
CA SER A 112 -1.33 18.20 22.24
C SER A 112 -0.61 18.90 21.09
N ARG A 113 0.41 18.24 20.51
CA ARG A 113 0.98 18.66 19.23
C ARG A 113 -0.12 18.38 18.20
N SER A 114 -1.09 19.29 18.12
CA SER A 114 -2.11 19.40 17.08
C SER A 114 -1.47 19.55 15.68
N ASN A 115 -0.16 19.83 15.63
CA ASN A 115 0.69 19.87 14.45
C ASN A 115 1.69 18.70 14.41
N SER A 116 1.22 17.46 14.42
CA SER A 116 2.09 16.37 13.96
C SER A 116 2.16 16.42 12.43
N GLU A 117 3.36 16.41 11.85
CA GLU A 117 3.60 16.36 10.39
C GLU A 117 2.78 15.26 9.68
N SER A 118 2.37 14.22 10.42
CA SER A 118 1.49 13.14 9.93
C SER A 118 0.07 13.58 9.58
N ASN A 119 -0.50 14.54 10.32
CA ASN A 119 -1.82 15.11 9.99
C ASN A 119 -1.75 15.97 8.73
N ASN A 120 -0.55 16.39 8.31
CA ASN A 120 -0.35 17.22 7.14
C ASN A 120 -0.53 16.42 5.84
N LEU A 121 -0.14 15.15 5.80
CA LEU A 121 -0.18 14.34 4.56
C LEU A 121 -1.61 13.94 4.15
N GLY A 122 -2.49 13.65 5.12
CA GLY A 122 -3.92 13.48 4.85
C GLY A 122 -4.57 14.76 4.31
N LYS A 123 -4.21 15.92 4.88
CA LYS A 123 -4.64 17.23 4.36
C LYS A 123 -4.08 17.52 2.97
N THR A 124 -2.83 17.13 2.70
CA THR A 124 -2.21 17.22 1.39
C THR A 124 -2.95 16.37 0.36
N PHE A 125 -3.37 15.15 0.71
CA PHE A 125 -4.22 14.35 -0.17
C PHE A 125 -5.55 15.07 -0.48
N LEU A 126 -6.26 15.54 0.55
CA LEU A 126 -7.54 16.25 0.39
C LEU A 126 -7.40 17.58 -0.37
N LYS A 127 -6.24 18.25 -0.32
CA LYS A 127 -5.93 19.44 -1.13
C LYS A 127 -6.00 19.14 -2.63
N PHE A 128 -5.49 17.99 -3.06
CA PHE A 128 -5.60 17.56 -4.47
C PHE A 128 -7.04 17.16 -4.83
N VAL A 129 -7.71 16.38 -3.96
CA VAL A 129 -9.13 16.04 -4.14
C VAL A 129 -10.00 17.28 -4.30
N LYS A 130 -9.81 18.31 -3.46
CA LYS A 130 -10.55 19.57 -3.52
C LYS A 130 -10.35 20.30 -4.86
N LYS A 131 -9.16 20.22 -5.45
CA LYS A 131 -8.85 20.91 -6.71
C LYS A 131 -9.31 20.14 -7.94
N ILE A 132 -9.02 18.84 -7.99
CA ILE A 132 -9.33 17.96 -9.13
C ILE A 132 -10.83 17.63 -9.15
N LYS A 133 -11.43 17.49 -7.96
CA LYS A 133 -12.83 17.10 -7.76
C LYS A 133 -13.21 15.81 -8.52
N PRO A 134 -12.47 14.69 -8.36
CA PRO A 134 -12.81 13.45 -9.07
C PRO A 134 -14.21 12.95 -8.66
N PRO A 135 -14.92 12.19 -9.51
CA PRO A 135 -16.14 11.47 -9.14
C PRO A 135 -15.97 10.63 -7.86
N VAL A 136 -14.84 9.95 -7.72
CA VAL A 136 -14.52 9.10 -6.56
C VAL A 136 -13.09 9.37 -6.10
N PHE A 137 -12.81 9.20 -4.81
CA PHE A 137 -11.43 8.97 -4.36
C PHE A 137 -11.41 7.82 -3.35
N LEU A 138 -10.24 7.19 -3.21
CA LEU A 138 -10.01 6.11 -2.25
C LEU A 138 -8.62 6.28 -1.63
N PHE A 139 -8.53 6.41 -0.32
CA PHE A 139 -7.24 6.35 0.35
C PHE A 139 -7.15 5.17 1.32
N GLU A 140 -5.98 4.56 1.38
CA GLU A 140 -5.64 3.45 2.26
C GLU A 140 -4.88 3.96 3.49
N ASN A 141 -5.10 3.32 4.64
CA ASN A 141 -4.23 3.49 5.79
C ASN A 141 -4.19 2.26 6.71
N VAL A 142 -3.36 2.33 7.75
CA VAL A 142 -3.29 1.33 8.81
C VAL A 142 -4.61 1.29 9.61
N GLU A 143 -5.05 0.08 9.97
CA GLU A 143 -6.27 -0.16 10.78
C GLU A 143 -6.32 0.70 12.05
N ALA A 144 -5.17 0.91 12.70
CA ALA A 144 -5.07 1.70 13.93
C ALA A 144 -5.62 3.13 13.80
N MET A 145 -5.72 3.67 12.57
CA MET A 145 -6.34 4.96 12.28
C MET A 145 -7.82 5.00 12.67
N GLY A 146 -8.57 3.90 12.47
CA GLY A 146 -10.00 3.84 12.79
C GLY A 146 -10.28 3.89 14.29
N SER A 147 -9.37 3.35 15.11
CA SER A 147 -9.45 3.35 16.58
C SER A 147 -8.68 4.48 17.26
N TYR A 148 -8.06 5.37 16.48
CA TYR A 148 -7.17 6.38 17.04
C TYR A 148 -7.94 7.51 17.72
N ASP A 149 -7.43 7.94 18.89
CA ASP A 149 -8.04 8.99 19.70
C ASP A 149 -9.53 8.72 19.94
N ASP A 150 -9.86 7.48 20.30
CA ASP A 150 -11.23 7.00 20.51
C ASP A 150 -12.15 7.17 19.28
N GLY A 151 -11.57 7.19 18.08
CA GLY A 151 -12.29 7.30 16.80
C GLY A 151 -12.53 8.72 16.31
N THR A 152 -12.11 9.75 17.08
CA THR A 152 -12.29 11.17 16.72
C THR A 152 -11.59 11.51 15.40
N PHE A 153 -10.39 10.97 15.16
CA PHE A 153 -9.62 11.28 13.95
C PHE A 153 -10.30 10.79 12.67
N LEU A 154 -10.86 9.57 12.69
CA LEU A 154 -11.62 9.07 11.55
C LEU A 154 -12.85 9.97 11.33
N LYS A 155 -13.57 10.32 12.40
CA LYS A 155 -14.73 11.21 12.32
C LYS A 155 -14.38 12.57 11.71
N GLU A 156 -13.30 13.21 12.16
CA GLU A 156 -12.81 14.48 11.60
C GLU A 156 -12.49 14.38 10.10
N ILE A 157 -11.91 13.26 9.65
CA ILE A 157 -11.67 13.00 8.22
C ILE A 157 -12.99 12.87 7.47
N LEU A 158 -13.95 12.09 7.97
CA LEU A 158 -15.25 11.92 7.31
C LEU A 158 -16.04 13.23 7.23
N GLU A 159 -15.94 14.09 8.26
CA GLU A 159 -16.51 15.44 8.26
C GLU A 159 -15.82 16.35 7.23
N GLN A 160 -14.49 16.32 7.13
CA GLN A 160 -13.76 17.06 6.10
C GLN A 160 -14.15 16.61 4.69
N ILE A 161 -14.28 15.30 4.46
CA ILE A 161 -14.73 14.73 3.18
C ILE A 161 -16.15 15.21 2.86
N SER A 162 -17.06 15.17 3.83
CA SER A 162 -18.43 15.67 3.69
C SER A 162 -18.45 17.16 3.31
N GLY A 163 -17.60 17.97 3.94
CA GLY A 163 -17.42 19.39 3.64
C GLY A 163 -16.84 19.68 2.25
N LEU A 164 -16.24 18.69 1.58
CA LEU A 164 -15.78 18.78 0.19
C LEU A 164 -16.84 18.39 -0.84
N ASN A 165 -18.10 18.19 -0.43
CA ASN A 165 -19.22 17.72 -1.26
C ASN A 165 -19.09 16.26 -1.72
N TYR A 166 -18.60 15.39 -0.84
CA TYR A 166 -18.55 13.94 -1.03
C TYR A 166 -19.36 13.23 0.04
N GLU A 167 -19.93 12.09 -0.32
CA GLU A 167 -20.46 11.11 0.62
C GLU A 167 -19.31 10.19 1.08
N PRO A 168 -18.97 10.16 2.37
CA PRO A 168 -17.84 9.39 2.87
C PRO A 168 -18.21 7.93 3.17
N TYR A 169 -17.32 7.01 2.84
CA TYR A 169 -17.43 5.58 3.13
C TYR A 169 -16.15 5.09 3.81
N SER A 170 -16.25 4.11 4.71
CA SER A 170 -15.07 3.47 5.28
C SER A 170 -15.28 2.00 5.60
N ILE A 171 -14.22 1.20 5.47
CA ILE A 171 -14.22 -0.23 5.82
C ILE A 171 -12.82 -0.67 6.26
N VAL A 172 -12.75 -1.68 7.13
CA VAL A 172 -11.50 -2.41 7.39
C VAL A 172 -11.53 -3.73 6.64
N LEU A 173 -10.50 -3.99 5.83
CA LEU A 173 -10.34 -5.24 5.07
C LEU A 173 -9.05 -5.94 5.48
N ASN A 174 -9.09 -7.27 5.53
CA ASN A 174 -7.91 -8.10 5.78
C ASN A 174 -7.44 -8.77 4.49
N ALA A 175 -6.17 -8.60 4.13
CA ALA A 175 -5.59 -9.21 2.93
C ALA A 175 -5.76 -10.74 2.86
N VAL A 176 -5.86 -11.42 4.02
CA VAL A 176 -6.08 -12.88 4.08
C VAL A 176 -7.40 -13.32 3.45
N ASP A 177 -8.42 -12.45 3.49
CA ASP A 177 -9.75 -12.69 2.94
C ASP A 177 -9.82 -12.41 1.43
N TYR A 178 -8.72 -11.88 0.86
CA TYR A 178 -8.53 -11.55 -0.55
C TYR A 178 -7.43 -12.36 -1.23
N GLY A 179 -7.11 -13.53 -0.66
CA GLY A 179 -6.21 -14.48 -1.30
C GLY A 179 -4.74 -14.11 -1.20
N VAL A 180 -4.33 -13.40 -0.16
CA VAL A 180 -2.92 -13.21 0.19
C VAL A 180 -2.65 -13.97 1.50
N PRO A 181 -1.61 -14.82 1.60
CA PRO A 181 -1.31 -15.56 2.84
C PRO A 181 -0.64 -14.66 3.90
N GLN A 182 -1.28 -13.54 4.23
CA GLN A 182 -0.80 -12.55 5.16
C GLN A 182 -1.98 -11.96 5.93
N ASN A 183 -1.94 -12.08 7.26
CA ASN A 183 -2.88 -11.39 8.13
C ASN A 183 -2.50 -9.90 8.20
N ARG A 184 -3.21 -9.07 7.43
CA ARG A 184 -2.94 -7.64 7.30
C ARG A 184 -4.24 -6.87 7.13
N ASN A 185 -4.67 -6.24 8.22
CA ASN A 185 -5.78 -5.29 8.22
C ASN A 185 -5.35 -3.93 7.67
N ARG A 186 -6.23 -3.34 6.84
CA ARG A 186 -6.14 -1.99 6.32
C ARG A 186 -7.49 -1.33 6.33
N ILE A 187 -7.51 -0.06 6.73
CA ILE A 187 -8.70 0.76 6.61
C ILE A 187 -8.66 1.45 5.24
N PHE A 188 -9.80 1.40 4.56
CA PHE A 188 -10.04 2.06 3.30
C PHE A 188 -11.09 3.14 3.57
N VAL A 189 -10.81 4.36 3.14
CA VAL A 189 -11.75 5.47 3.21
C VAL A 189 -11.95 6.00 1.81
N ALA A 190 -13.20 6.01 1.37
CA ALA A 190 -13.59 6.50 0.07
C ALA A 190 -14.51 7.70 0.20
N GLY A 191 -14.56 8.52 -0.84
CA GLY A 191 -15.58 9.53 -1.00
C GLY A 191 -16.17 9.44 -2.40
N VAL A 192 -17.50 9.43 -2.49
CA VAL A 192 -18.24 9.54 -3.75
C VAL A 192 -18.80 10.95 -3.84
N ARG A 193 -18.52 11.67 -4.93
CA ARG A 193 -19.02 13.05 -5.08
C ARG A 193 -20.54 13.03 -5.11
N LYS A 194 -21.20 13.93 -4.36
CA LYS A 194 -22.65 13.84 -4.07
C LYS A 194 -23.56 13.89 -5.32
N ASP A 195 -23.06 14.40 -6.45
CA ASP A 195 -23.75 14.44 -7.73
C ASP A 195 -23.69 13.11 -8.52
N ILE A 196 -22.84 12.16 -8.14
CA ILE A 196 -22.65 10.89 -8.86
C ILE A 196 -23.77 9.87 -8.57
N ASN A 197 -24.57 10.08 -7.51
CA ASN A 197 -25.73 9.26 -7.12
C ASN A 197 -25.49 7.73 -7.21
N VAL A 198 -24.38 7.28 -6.64
CA VAL A 198 -24.01 5.86 -6.52
C VAL A 198 -23.74 5.54 -5.06
N ASP A 199 -24.31 4.43 -4.59
CA ASP A 199 -23.98 3.84 -3.30
C ASP A 199 -22.75 2.94 -3.44
N LEU A 200 -21.65 3.31 -2.79
CA LEU A 200 -20.39 2.58 -2.89
C LEU A 200 -20.47 1.30 -2.05
N THR A 201 -20.21 0.16 -2.70
CA THR A 201 -20.07 -1.11 -1.99
C THR A 201 -18.61 -1.56 -1.98
N PHE A 202 -18.20 -2.15 -0.86
CA PHE A 202 -16.90 -2.78 -0.74
C PHE A 202 -16.97 -4.25 -1.15
N PRO A 203 -15.86 -4.82 -1.66
CA PRO A 203 -15.86 -6.20 -2.13
C PRO A 203 -16.16 -7.17 -0.99
N LYS A 204 -16.83 -8.27 -1.32
CA LYS A 204 -16.99 -9.40 -0.41
C LYS A 204 -15.72 -10.24 -0.38
N GLU A 205 -15.48 -10.88 0.76
CA GLU A 205 -14.39 -11.83 0.96
C GLU A 205 -14.43 -12.94 -0.10
N ILE A 206 -13.28 -13.28 -0.67
CA ILE A 206 -13.16 -14.33 -1.70
C ILE A 206 -12.62 -15.66 -1.14
N THR A 207 -11.94 -15.63 0.00
CA THR A 207 -11.32 -16.81 0.63
C THR A 207 -12.01 -17.29 1.91
N ALA A 208 -13.24 -16.82 2.20
CA ALA A 208 -13.99 -17.17 3.41
C ALA A 208 -14.09 -18.69 3.70
N LYS A 209 -13.99 -19.55 2.67
CA LYS A 209 -14.01 -21.02 2.82
C LYS A 209 -12.64 -21.67 3.04
N LYS A 210 -11.57 -21.07 2.52
CA LYS A 210 -10.20 -21.62 2.59
C LYS A 210 -9.18 -20.52 2.37
N GLN A 211 -8.40 -20.24 3.40
CA GLN A 211 -7.28 -19.30 3.33
C GLN A 211 -6.09 -19.94 2.60
N LEU A 212 -5.34 -19.10 1.87
CA LEU A 212 -4.08 -19.50 1.24
C LEU A 212 -2.97 -19.61 2.29
N THR A 213 -2.11 -20.60 2.12
CA THR A 213 -0.98 -20.86 3.01
C THR A 213 0.32 -20.24 2.50
N VAL A 214 1.28 -20.03 3.40
CA VAL A 214 2.65 -19.62 3.03
C VAL A 214 3.28 -20.63 2.06
N ARG A 215 3.08 -21.93 2.31
CA ARG A 215 3.59 -23.00 1.43
C ARG A 215 3.04 -22.89 0.02
N GLU A 216 1.77 -22.50 -0.16
CA GLU A 216 1.20 -22.28 -1.49
C GLU A 216 1.79 -21.06 -2.19
N ALA A 217 2.25 -20.04 -1.46
CA ALA A 217 2.79 -18.82 -2.08
C ALA A 217 4.27 -18.86 -2.41
N ILE A 218 5.09 -19.51 -1.58
CA ILE A 218 6.55 -19.50 -1.73
C ILE A 218 7.18 -20.90 -1.78
N GLY A 219 6.38 -21.96 -1.68
CA GLY A 219 6.90 -23.34 -1.62
C GLY A 219 7.54 -23.85 -2.91
N ASP A 220 7.38 -23.12 -4.01
CA ASP A 220 7.99 -23.39 -5.32
C ASP A 220 9.28 -22.59 -5.58
N LEU A 221 9.64 -21.65 -4.69
CA LEU A 221 10.87 -20.87 -4.82
C LEU A 221 12.12 -21.73 -4.55
N PRO A 222 13.25 -21.46 -5.22
CA PRO A 222 14.51 -22.14 -4.97
C PRO A 222 15.03 -21.85 -3.56
N VAL A 223 15.76 -22.81 -2.98
CA VAL A 223 16.40 -22.63 -1.68
C VAL A 223 17.60 -21.70 -1.84
N VAL A 224 17.70 -20.71 -0.97
CA VAL A 224 18.81 -19.75 -0.92
C VAL A 224 19.40 -19.70 0.49
N ASN A 225 20.70 -19.42 0.56
CA ASN A 225 21.43 -19.32 1.83
C ASN A 225 21.23 -17.95 2.51
N ASN A 226 21.65 -17.86 3.77
CA ASN A 226 21.79 -16.59 4.49
C ASN A 226 22.74 -15.65 3.72
N GLY A 227 22.30 -14.41 3.48
CA GLY A 227 23.07 -13.40 2.75
C GLY A 227 23.07 -13.59 1.22
N ALA A 228 22.11 -14.34 0.66
CA ALA A 228 21.96 -14.44 -0.79
C ALA A 228 21.64 -13.06 -1.38
N CYS A 229 22.42 -12.62 -2.38
CA CYS A 229 22.34 -11.27 -2.95
C CYS A 229 22.23 -11.24 -4.48
N GLN A 230 22.05 -12.40 -5.12
CA GLN A 230 21.83 -12.46 -6.57
C GLN A 230 20.42 -11.95 -6.89
N SER A 231 20.33 -10.84 -7.64
CA SER A 231 19.05 -10.24 -8.03
C SER A 231 18.24 -11.12 -8.98
N VAL A 232 18.89 -12.04 -9.70
CA VAL A 232 18.22 -12.94 -10.65
C VAL A 232 18.79 -14.34 -10.48
N ILE A 233 17.90 -15.33 -10.33
CA ILE A 233 18.27 -16.74 -10.21
C ILE A 233 17.35 -17.61 -11.06
N GLU A 234 17.80 -18.84 -11.32
CA GLU A 234 17.02 -19.82 -12.09
C GLU A 234 15.81 -20.36 -11.31
N TYR A 235 14.68 -20.50 -12.00
CA TYR A 235 13.42 -21.04 -11.49
C TYR A 235 13.12 -22.40 -12.14
N LYS A 236 13.30 -23.48 -11.38
CA LYS A 236 13.00 -24.87 -11.78
C LYS A 236 12.21 -25.59 -10.67
N PRO A 237 10.93 -25.25 -10.46
CA PRO A 237 10.13 -25.80 -9.37
C PRO A 237 9.79 -27.28 -9.63
N LYS A 238 9.78 -28.10 -8.58
CA LYS A 238 9.28 -29.49 -8.66
C LYS A 238 7.75 -29.55 -8.73
N ARG A 239 7.08 -28.62 -8.05
CA ARG A 239 5.62 -28.50 -7.99
C ARG A 239 5.25 -27.02 -7.95
N ILE A 240 4.14 -26.66 -8.60
CA ILE A 240 3.66 -25.28 -8.67
C ILE A 240 2.20 -25.22 -8.22
N SER A 241 1.95 -24.41 -7.19
CA SER A 241 0.59 -24.18 -6.67
C SER A 241 -0.26 -23.39 -7.68
N ALA A 242 -1.58 -23.32 -7.43
CA ALA A 242 -2.46 -22.46 -8.21
C ALA A 242 -2.12 -20.97 -8.01
N TYR A 243 -1.67 -20.60 -6.80
CA TYR A 243 -1.26 -19.24 -6.48
C TYR A 243 -0.01 -18.84 -7.26
N SER A 244 1.05 -19.65 -7.22
CA SER A 244 2.30 -19.35 -7.93
C SER A 244 2.08 -19.32 -9.44
N ARG A 245 1.22 -20.20 -9.99
CA ARG A 245 0.77 -20.11 -11.39
C ARG A 245 0.09 -18.77 -11.71
N LYS A 246 -0.79 -18.29 -10.82
CA LYS A 246 -1.47 -16.99 -10.99
C LYS A 246 -0.46 -15.83 -10.96
N MET A 247 0.46 -15.82 -9.99
CA MET A 247 1.46 -14.75 -9.85
C MET A 247 2.45 -14.71 -11.02
N ARG A 248 2.66 -15.84 -11.71
CA ARG A 248 3.54 -15.94 -12.88
C ARG A 248 2.81 -15.85 -14.23
N LYS A 249 1.49 -15.57 -14.25
CA LYS A 249 0.61 -15.75 -15.41
C LYS A 249 0.98 -14.93 -16.66
N ASN A 250 1.76 -13.85 -16.53
CA ASN A 250 2.14 -12.98 -17.65
C ASN A 250 3.65 -12.81 -17.79
N MET A 251 4.44 -13.75 -17.27
CA MET A 251 5.89 -13.74 -17.42
C MET A 251 6.26 -13.97 -18.90
N GLY A 252 7.09 -13.08 -19.45
CA GLY A 252 7.61 -13.21 -20.81
C GLY A 252 8.46 -14.48 -20.98
N SER A 253 8.65 -14.93 -22.22
CA SER A 253 9.42 -16.15 -22.53
C SER A 253 10.87 -16.09 -22.02
N ALA A 254 11.47 -14.89 -22.00
CA ALA A 254 12.81 -14.65 -21.48
C ALA A 254 12.91 -14.73 -19.95
N SER A 255 11.82 -14.45 -19.23
CA SER A 255 11.81 -14.36 -17.77
C SER A 255 11.04 -15.48 -17.07
N ARG A 256 10.28 -16.31 -17.80
CA ARG A 256 9.45 -17.40 -17.24
C ARG A 256 10.21 -18.43 -16.40
N ASN A 257 11.51 -18.59 -16.62
CA ASN A 257 12.39 -19.50 -15.90
C ASN A 257 13.32 -18.77 -14.92
N LEU A 258 13.00 -17.53 -14.56
CA LEU A 258 13.76 -16.72 -13.61
C LEU A 258 12.93 -16.37 -12.37
N VAL A 259 13.62 -16.14 -11.25
CA VAL A 259 13.10 -15.45 -10.06
C VAL A 259 13.93 -14.19 -9.87
N PHE A 260 13.25 -13.08 -9.65
CA PHE A 260 13.85 -11.78 -9.34
C PHE A 260 13.77 -11.53 -7.84
N ASP A 261 14.78 -10.85 -7.29
CA ASP A 261 14.81 -10.34 -5.92
C ASP A 261 14.61 -11.39 -4.81
N HIS A 262 14.97 -12.65 -5.07
CA HIS A 262 14.98 -13.71 -4.06
C HIS A 262 16.24 -13.65 -3.20
N VAL A 263 16.42 -12.52 -2.55
CA VAL A 263 17.58 -12.17 -1.73
C VAL A 263 17.25 -12.24 -0.24
N THR A 264 18.26 -12.52 0.58
CA THR A 264 18.10 -12.61 2.04
C THR A 264 19.05 -11.65 2.74
N ARG A 265 18.60 -11.08 3.85
CA ARG A 265 19.48 -10.28 4.71
C ARG A 265 20.59 -11.17 5.26
N ASN A 266 21.82 -10.68 5.23
CA ASN A 266 22.94 -11.35 5.87
C ASN A 266 22.82 -11.25 7.40
N GLN A 267 22.46 -12.35 8.05
CA GLN A 267 22.38 -12.48 9.50
C GLN A 267 23.74 -12.89 10.08
N ASN A 268 24.05 -12.45 11.30
CA ASN A 268 25.27 -12.85 11.99
C ASN A 268 25.20 -14.32 12.43
N LYS A 269 26.35 -14.90 12.83
CA LYS A 269 26.43 -16.33 13.22
C LYS A 269 25.53 -16.68 14.40
N GLN A 270 25.42 -15.78 15.38
CA GLN A 270 24.61 -15.99 16.58
C GLN A 270 23.12 -16.07 16.24
N ASP A 271 22.64 -15.20 15.36
CA ASP A 271 21.26 -15.18 14.89
C ASP A 271 20.94 -16.44 14.07
N VAL A 272 21.85 -16.86 13.18
CA VAL A 272 21.69 -18.10 12.41
C VAL A 272 21.58 -19.31 13.35
N GLU A 273 22.46 -19.40 14.35
CA GLU A 273 22.41 -20.47 15.36
C GLU A 273 21.10 -20.40 16.16
N ALA A 274 20.71 -19.22 16.63
CA ALA A 274 19.48 -19.03 17.40
C ALA A 274 18.24 -19.48 16.61
N PHE A 275 18.06 -18.96 15.39
CA PHE A 275 16.89 -19.30 14.56
C PHE A 275 16.87 -20.77 14.14
N SER A 276 18.03 -21.41 13.95
CA SER A 276 18.09 -22.85 13.62
C SER A 276 17.54 -23.76 14.73
N THR A 277 17.47 -23.25 15.96
CA THR A 277 16.96 -24.01 17.12
C THR A 277 15.46 -23.86 17.35
N LEU A 278 14.79 -22.96 16.63
CA LEU A 278 13.36 -22.73 16.80
C LEU A 278 12.55 -23.79 16.05
N PRO A 279 11.63 -24.51 16.72
CA PRO A 279 10.67 -25.37 16.04
C PRO A 279 9.63 -24.53 15.28
N GLU A 280 8.85 -25.18 14.42
CA GLU A 280 7.69 -24.55 13.77
C GLU A 280 6.74 -23.96 14.82
N GLY A 281 6.31 -22.70 14.63
CA GLY A 281 5.50 -21.95 15.61
C GLY A 281 6.29 -21.36 16.79
N GLY A 282 7.59 -21.62 16.88
CA GLY A 282 8.47 -21.04 17.90
C GLY A 282 8.61 -19.53 17.76
N ARG A 283 8.67 -18.83 18.90
CA ARG A 283 8.82 -17.38 19.01
C ARG A 283 10.17 -17.03 19.60
N TYR A 284 10.57 -15.77 19.49
CA TYR A 284 11.81 -15.26 20.11
C TYR A 284 11.88 -15.55 21.63
N VAL A 285 10.73 -15.53 22.32
CA VAL A 285 10.63 -15.88 23.74
C VAL A 285 10.95 -17.34 24.05
N ASP A 286 10.97 -18.22 23.04
CA ASP A 286 11.26 -19.64 23.18
C ASP A 286 12.76 -19.94 22.98
N LEU A 287 13.56 -18.95 22.57
CA LEU A 287 15.01 -19.09 22.45
C LEU A 287 15.68 -19.35 23.80
N LYS A 288 16.78 -20.12 23.76
CA LYS A 288 17.67 -20.32 24.92
C LYS A 288 18.18 -18.96 25.42
N LYS A 289 18.34 -18.82 26.75
CA LYS A 289 18.80 -17.56 27.38
C LYS A 289 20.10 -17.01 26.77
N LYS A 290 21.00 -17.84 26.27
CA LYS A 290 22.25 -17.40 25.62
C LYS A 290 22.06 -16.60 24.32
N TYR A 291 20.86 -16.59 23.73
CA TYR A 291 20.52 -15.83 22.52
C TYR A 291 19.49 -14.72 22.77
N LYS A 292 19.08 -14.51 24.02
CA LYS A 292 18.21 -13.42 24.46
C LYS A 292 19.07 -12.32 25.04
#